data_AF-A0AAN8CC52-F1
#
_entry.id   AF-A0AAN8CC52-F1
#
_cell.length_a   1.000
_cell.length_b   1.000
_cell.length_c   1.000
_cell.angle_alpha   90.00
_cell.angle_beta   90.00
_cell.angle_gamma   90.00
#
_symmetry.space_group_name_H-M   'P 1'
#
loop_
_entity.id
_entity.type
_entity.pdbx_description
1 polymer ?
#
loop_
_entity_poly.entity_id
_entity_poly.type
_entity_poly.pdbx_seq_one_letter_code
_entity_poly.pdbx_strand_id
1 'polypeptide(L)'
;MPHRKKKSFIEKKKAVSFHLVHRSQRDPLAADEKAPQHVLLQTGKVDVDKQLEQQREFGVFFDDNYNYLQHLKEPSTPFELVAARTSHTKAGKTPLKDEEEDKDDDDDDDDDDDDDDDDERGGRR
;
A
#
# COMPACT_ATOMS: atom_id res chain seq x y z
N MET A 1 -36.74 -24.30 -21.14
CA MET A 1 -35.83 -24.53 -22.29
C MET A 1 -34.54 -25.15 -21.78
N PRO A 2 -34.02 -26.23 -22.38
CA PRO A 2 -32.82 -26.89 -21.88
C PRO A 2 -31.59 -26.03 -22.15
N HIS A 3 -30.89 -25.62 -21.08
CA HIS A 3 -29.66 -24.86 -21.16
C HIS A 3 -28.54 -25.75 -21.72
N ARG A 4 -28.23 -25.59 -23.01
CA ARG A 4 -27.05 -26.26 -23.60
C ARG A 4 -25.80 -25.72 -22.93
N LYS A 5 -25.04 -26.59 -22.26
CA LYS A 5 -23.71 -26.27 -21.74
C LYS A 5 -22.82 -25.89 -22.94
N LYS A 6 -22.53 -24.61 -23.10
CA LYS A 6 -21.60 -24.12 -24.14
C LYS A 6 -20.19 -24.56 -23.78
N LYS A 7 -19.46 -25.10 -24.75
CA LYS A 7 -18.03 -25.37 -24.61
C LYS A 7 -17.30 -24.05 -24.36
N SER A 8 -16.37 -24.04 -23.41
CA SER A 8 -15.54 -22.86 -23.15
C SER A 8 -14.68 -22.57 -24.38
N PHE A 9 -14.65 -21.33 -24.85
CA PHE A 9 -13.89 -20.96 -26.06
C PHE A 9 -12.38 -20.98 -25.84
N ILE A 10 -11.92 -20.86 -24.58
CA ILE A 10 -10.52 -20.92 -24.18
C ILE A 10 -10.31 -22.06 -23.17
N GLU A 11 -9.19 -22.77 -23.32
CA GLU A 11 -8.69 -23.73 -22.35
C GLU A 11 -8.04 -23.01 -21.15
N LYS A 12 -8.72 -22.99 -19.99
CA LYS A 12 -8.25 -22.28 -18.78
C LYS A 12 -6.82 -22.63 -18.34
N LYS A 13 -6.37 -23.87 -18.57
CA LYS A 13 -5.04 -24.35 -18.15
C LYS A 13 -3.90 -23.80 -19.01
N LYS A 14 -4.18 -23.48 -20.27
CA LYS A 14 -3.21 -22.89 -21.21
C LYS A 14 -3.41 -21.38 -21.37
N ALA A 15 -4.45 -20.83 -20.72
CA ALA A 15 -4.78 -19.42 -20.82
C ALA A 15 -3.75 -18.56 -20.11
N VAL A 16 -3.40 -17.44 -20.72
CA VAL A 16 -2.63 -16.36 -20.10
C VAL A 16 -3.63 -15.28 -19.66
N SER A 17 -3.54 -14.88 -18.40
CA SER A 17 -4.40 -13.85 -17.81
C SER A 17 -3.69 -12.50 -17.81
N PHE A 18 -4.44 -11.42 -18.01
CA PHE A 18 -3.92 -10.06 -17.99
C PHE A 18 -4.83 -9.18 -17.12
N HIS A 19 -4.21 -8.29 -16.35
CA HIS A 19 -4.88 -7.16 -15.72
C HIS A 19 -4.95 -6.00 -16.70
N LEU A 20 -6.12 -5.38 -16.79
CA LEU A 20 -6.30 -4.16 -17.57
C LEU A 20 -5.98 -2.96 -16.68
N VAL A 21 -4.88 -2.26 -16.95
CA VAL A 21 -4.37 -1.15 -16.14
C VAL A 21 -4.30 0.13 -16.98
N HIS A 22 -4.46 1.30 -16.35
CA HIS A 22 -4.20 2.58 -17.01
C HIS A 22 -2.74 2.68 -17.46
N ARG A 23 -2.51 3.43 -18.54
CA ARG A 23 -1.15 3.78 -18.97
C ARG A 23 -0.44 4.56 -17.87
N SER A 24 0.87 4.34 -17.75
CA SER A 24 1.67 5.13 -16.81
C SER A 24 1.76 6.57 -17.31
N GLN A 25 1.90 7.52 -16.38
CA GLN A 25 2.13 8.93 -16.75
C GLN A 25 3.46 9.13 -17.52
N ARG A 26 4.38 8.17 -17.40
CA ARG A 26 5.67 8.14 -18.13
C ARG A 26 5.57 7.48 -19.51
N ASP A 27 4.41 6.95 -19.89
CA ASP A 27 4.21 6.34 -21.20
C ASP A 27 4.06 7.46 -22.25
N PRO A 28 4.96 7.57 -23.24
CA PRO A 28 4.96 8.67 -24.20
C PRO A 28 3.67 8.74 -25.05
N LEU A 29 3.01 7.60 -25.22
CA LEU A 29 1.79 7.51 -26.01
C LEU A 29 0.52 7.82 -25.17
N ALA A 30 0.65 8.10 -23.86
CA ALA A 30 -0.49 8.46 -23.01
C ALA A 30 -1.17 9.77 -23.43
N ALA A 31 -0.41 10.67 -24.08
CA ALA A 31 -0.91 11.95 -24.61
C ALA A 31 -1.54 11.83 -26.01
N ASP A 32 -1.47 10.67 -26.67
CA ASP A 32 -2.06 10.45 -27.99
C ASP A 32 -3.54 10.03 -27.85
N GLU A 33 -4.45 10.90 -28.26
CA GLU A 33 -5.91 10.67 -28.23
C GLU A 33 -6.36 9.49 -29.11
N LYS A 34 -5.52 9.08 -30.08
CA LYS A 34 -5.81 7.94 -30.96
C LYS A 34 -5.41 6.60 -30.35
N ALA A 35 -4.56 6.63 -29.32
CA ALA A 35 -4.11 5.43 -28.66
C ALA A 35 -5.11 4.96 -27.58
N PRO A 36 -5.27 3.64 -27.39
CA PRO A 36 -6.13 3.12 -26.33
C PRO A 36 -5.61 3.51 -24.95
N GLN A 37 -6.51 3.91 -24.05
CA GLN A 37 -6.19 4.43 -22.72
C GLN A 37 -5.60 3.38 -21.75
N HIS A 38 -5.78 2.08 -22.02
CA HIS A 38 -5.44 1.00 -21.10
C HIS A 38 -4.45 0.01 -21.74
N VAL A 39 -3.59 -0.59 -20.91
CA VAL A 39 -2.60 -1.60 -21.30
C VAL A 39 -2.85 -2.90 -20.53
N LEU A 40 -2.60 -4.03 -21.20
CA LEU A 40 -2.70 -5.36 -20.61
C LEU A 40 -1.39 -5.74 -19.91
N LEU A 41 -1.40 -5.81 -18.58
CA LEU A 41 -0.29 -6.32 -17.78
C LEU A 41 -0.53 -7.80 -17.51
N GLN A 42 0.41 -8.66 -17.89
CA GLN A 42 0.28 -10.09 -17.63
C GLN A 42 0.18 -10.36 -16.13
N THR A 43 -0.88 -11.03 -15.70
CA THR A 43 -1.02 -11.54 -14.34
C THR A 43 -0.04 -12.70 -14.18
N GLY A 44 0.98 -12.52 -13.34
CA GLY A 44 1.82 -13.63 -12.92
C GLY A 44 0.96 -14.74 -12.32
N LYS A 45 1.26 -16.00 -12.65
CA LYS A 45 0.68 -17.13 -11.91
C LYS A 45 1.19 -16.96 -10.48
N VAL A 46 0.31 -16.61 -9.55
CA VAL A 46 0.73 -16.44 -8.17
C VAL A 46 1.16 -17.81 -7.68
N ASP A 47 2.46 -18.00 -7.48
CA ASP A 47 3.00 -19.23 -6.91
C ASP A 47 2.43 -19.36 -5.51
N VAL A 48 1.51 -20.29 -5.34
CA VAL A 48 0.91 -20.61 -4.05
C VAL A 48 2.02 -21.01 -3.07
N ASP A 49 3.09 -21.65 -3.55
CA ASP A 49 4.25 -22.03 -2.76
C ASP A 49 5.01 -20.80 -2.22
N LYS A 50 5.24 -19.77 -3.05
CA LYS A 50 5.88 -18.52 -2.61
C LYS A 50 5.03 -17.76 -1.61
N GLN A 51 3.71 -17.77 -1.79
CA GLN A 51 2.80 -17.18 -0.80
C GLN A 51 2.82 -17.94 0.52
N LEU A 52 2.90 -19.27 0.46
CA LEU A 52 2.97 -20.13 1.64
C LEU A 52 4.31 -19.96 2.37
N GLU A 53 5.42 -19.85 1.65
CA GLU A 53 6.74 -19.53 2.22
C GLU A 53 6.75 -18.18 2.91
N GLN A 54 6.18 -17.14 2.28
CA GLN A 54 6.01 -15.84 2.91
C GLN A 54 5.13 -15.93 4.15
N GLN A 55 4.01 -16.63 4.10
CA GLN A 55 3.14 -16.85 5.26
C GLN A 55 3.91 -17.52 6.42
N ARG A 56 4.72 -18.54 6.12
CA ARG A 56 5.58 -19.20 7.12
C ARG A 56 6.64 -18.26 7.69
N GLU A 57 7.29 -17.46 6.84
CA GLU A 57 8.27 -16.46 7.25
C GLU A 57 7.64 -15.40 8.17
N PHE A 58 6.42 -14.96 7.86
CA PHE A 58 5.63 -14.05 8.69
C PHE A 58 4.97 -14.74 9.89
N GLY A 59 5.26 -16.03 10.14
CA GLY A 59 4.73 -16.76 11.28
C GLY A 59 3.22 -17.05 11.22
N VAL A 60 2.61 -16.97 10.04
CA VAL A 60 1.21 -17.30 9.80
C VAL A 60 1.11 -18.81 9.58
N PHE A 61 0.83 -19.53 10.66
CA PHE A 61 0.57 -20.96 10.66
C PHE A 61 -0.94 -21.19 10.85
N PHE A 62 -1.54 -22.00 9.96
CA PHE A 62 -2.98 -22.33 10.04
C PHE A 62 -3.22 -23.77 10.55
N ASP A 63 -2.15 -24.52 10.81
CA ASP A 63 -2.14 -25.94 11.15
C ASP A 63 -2.06 -26.21 12.67
N ASP A 64 -1.80 -25.19 13.48
CA ASP A 64 -1.60 -25.27 14.93
C ASP A 64 -2.86 -24.95 15.76
N ASN A 65 -4.01 -24.69 15.11
CA ASN A 65 -5.27 -24.29 15.76
C ASN A 65 -5.11 -23.09 16.73
N TYR A 66 -4.06 -22.27 16.58
CA TYR A 66 -3.79 -21.16 17.47
C TYR A 66 -4.79 -20.02 17.25
N ASN A 67 -5.52 -19.62 18.28
CA ASN A 67 -6.44 -18.50 18.19
C ASN A 67 -5.67 -17.17 18.34
N TYR A 68 -5.21 -16.60 17.23
CA TYR A 68 -4.49 -15.31 17.21
C TYR A 68 -5.24 -14.13 17.85
N LEU A 69 -6.57 -14.22 18.00
CA LEU A 69 -7.38 -13.20 18.67
C LEU A 69 -7.30 -13.28 20.20
N GLN A 70 -6.66 -14.31 20.77
CA GLN A 70 -6.57 -14.49 22.22
C GLN A 70 -5.72 -13.42 22.92
N HIS A 71 -4.81 -12.75 22.20
CA HIS A 71 -3.99 -11.65 22.72
C HIS A 71 -4.63 -10.27 22.50
N LEU A 72 -5.74 -10.23 21.77
CA LEU A 72 -6.49 -9.00 21.61
C LEU A 72 -7.15 -8.70 22.96
N LYS A 73 -6.69 -7.65 23.63
CA LYS A 73 -7.37 -7.14 24.83
C LYS A 73 -8.78 -6.75 24.41
N GLU A 74 -9.78 -7.42 24.98
CA GLU A 74 -11.16 -7.01 24.83
C GLU A 74 -11.26 -5.53 25.21
N PRO A 75 -11.90 -4.69 24.38
CA PRO A 75 -12.14 -3.31 24.74
C PRO A 75 -13.12 -3.30 25.91
N SER A 76 -12.58 -3.29 27.13
CA SER A 76 -13.36 -3.18 28.37
C SER A 76 -14.15 -1.87 28.44
N THR A 77 -13.81 -0.90 27.59
CA THR A 77 -14.41 0.42 27.56
C THR A 77 -15.01 0.69 26.19
N PRO A 78 -16.27 1.17 26.10
CA PRO A 78 -16.81 1.67 24.84
C PRO A 78 -15.95 2.86 24.40
N PHE A 79 -15.18 2.69 23.33
CA PHE A 79 -14.48 3.79 22.69
C PHE A 79 -15.51 4.61 21.92
N GLU A 80 -15.85 5.79 22.45
CA GLU A 80 -16.66 6.77 21.74
C GLU A 80 -15.78 7.47 20.70
N LEU A 81 -15.85 7.01 19.46
CA LEU A 81 -15.20 7.67 18.33
C LEU A 81 -15.95 8.97 18.05
N VAL A 82 -15.39 10.09 18.50
CA VAL A 82 -15.89 11.42 18.16
C VAL A 82 -15.45 11.75 16.73
N ALA A 83 -16.42 11.96 15.84
CA ALA A 83 -16.13 12.44 14.50
C ALA A 83 -15.45 13.81 14.58
N ALA A 84 -14.17 13.87 14.19
CA ALA A 84 -13.54 15.15 13.90
C ALA A 84 -14.38 15.85 12.84
N ARG A 85 -14.79 17.10 13.11
CA ARG A 85 -15.59 17.89 12.18
C ARG A 85 -14.72 18.13 10.95
N THR A 86 -14.94 17.37 9.90
CA THR A 86 -14.32 17.65 8.63
C THR A 86 -15.05 18.83 8.01
N SER A 87 -14.36 19.98 7.94
CA SER A 87 -14.83 21.17 7.24
C SER A 87 -14.69 20.97 5.73
N HIS A 88 -15.41 19.99 5.16
CA HIS A 88 -15.62 19.94 3.73
C HIS A 88 -16.77 20.89 3.39
N THR A 89 -16.44 22.16 3.14
CA THR A 89 -17.39 23.07 2.50
C THR A 89 -17.69 22.53 1.11
N LYS A 90 -18.89 21.98 0.95
CA LYS A 90 -19.47 21.66 -0.36
C LYS A 90 -19.79 22.98 -1.05
N ALA A 91 -18.84 23.55 -1.78
CA ALA A 91 -19.11 24.65 -2.69
C ALA A 91 -18.14 24.62 -3.88
N GLY A 92 -18.70 24.51 -5.08
CA GLY A 92 -18.07 25.02 -6.30
C GLY A 92 -17.10 24.07 -7.00
N LYS A 93 -17.57 23.54 -8.13
CA LYS A 93 -16.71 23.13 -9.25
C LYS A 93 -15.94 24.36 -9.75
N THR A 94 -14.63 24.41 -9.58
CA THR A 94 -13.71 25.29 -10.33
C THR A 94 -12.43 24.49 -10.65
N PRO A 95 -11.82 24.69 -11.84
CA PRO A 95 -10.58 24.01 -12.19
C PRO A 95 -9.43 24.66 -11.43
N LEU A 96 -8.78 23.87 -10.57
CA LEU A 96 -7.54 24.28 -9.91
C LEU A 96 -6.45 24.38 -10.96
N LYS A 97 -5.97 25.61 -11.10
CA LYS A 97 -4.75 26.00 -11.79
C LYS A 97 -3.66 25.84 -10.72
N ASP A 98 -2.75 24.89 -10.92
CA ASP A 98 -1.55 24.79 -10.11
C ASP A 98 -0.67 26.00 -10.46
N GLU A 99 -0.63 26.98 -9.56
CA GLU A 99 0.42 27.99 -9.56
C GLU A 99 1.25 27.73 -8.31
N GLU A 100 2.51 27.40 -8.58
CA GLU A 100 3.59 27.21 -7.64
C GLU A 100 3.81 28.49 -6.82
N GLU A 101 4.16 28.35 -5.55
CA GLU A 101 5.12 29.27 -4.91
C GLU A 101 5.78 28.57 -3.72
N ASP A 102 7.07 28.29 -3.90
CA ASP A 102 8.04 28.14 -2.82
C ASP A 102 7.94 29.32 -1.84
N LYS A 103 8.12 29.04 -0.55
CA LYS A 103 8.72 29.97 0.42
C LYS A 103 9.29 29.20 1.59
N ASP A 104 10.61 29.32 1.67
CA ASP A 104 11.52 28.95 2.74
C ASP A 104 11.25 29.72 4.04
N ASP A 105 12.07 29.37 5.04
CA ASP A 105 12.53 30.16 6.19
C ASP A 105 12.03 29.70 7.57
N ASP A 106 12.97 29.01 8.23
CA ASP A 106 13.53 29.29 9.56
C ASP A 106 12.60 29.42 10.77
N ASP A 107 12.83 28.58 11.77
CA ASP A 107 13.13 29.08 13.12
C ASP A 107 13.96 28.03 13.87
N ASP A 108 15.13 28.50 14.27
CA ASP A 108 16.08 27.91 15.19
C ASP A 108 15.41 27.53 16.53
N ASP A 109 15.84 26.42 17.11
CA ASP A 109 16.01 26.33 18.57
C ASP A 109 17.22 25.42 18.80
N ASP A 110 18.36 26.10 18.88
CA ASP A 110 19.53 25.68 19.65
C ASP A 110 19.07 25.35 21.08
N ASP A 111 19.37 24.14 21.53
CA ASP A 111 19.73 23.92 22.94
C ASP A 111 21.00 23.07 22.93
N ASP A 112 22.10 23.81 22.80
CA ASP A 112 23.35 23.52 23.47
C ASP A 112 23.08 23.20 24.93
N ASP A 113 23.67 22.10 25.41
CA ASP A 113 24.31 21.99 26.72
C ASP A 113 24.95 20.59 26.70
N ASP A 114 26.11 20.47 26.07
CA ASP A 114 27.42 20.74 26.67
C ASP A 114 27.72 19.84 27.88
N ASP A 115 28.96 19.36 27.78
CA ASP A 115 29.83 18.91 28.84
C ASP A 115 29.56 17.56 29.50
N ASP A 116 30.55 16.72 29.75
CA ASP A 116 31.91 16.51 29.29
C ASP A 116 32.44 15.47 30.29
N ASP A 117 33.59 14.88 29.98
CA ASP A 117 34.51 14.29 30.96
C ASP A 117 34.07 12.94 31.58
N ASP A 118 34.91 11.93 31.73
CA ASP A 118 36.35 11.77 31.52
C ASP A 118 36.50 10.24 31.53
N ASP A 119 37.02 9.62 30.48
CA ASP A 119 38.41 9.20 30.41
C ASP A 119 38.86 8.32 31.60
N GLU A 120 39.13 7.05 31.30
CA GLU A 120 40.50 6.57 31.25
C GLU A 120 40.57 5.04 31.47
N ARG A 121 41.11 4.41 30.43
CA ARG A 121 42.21 3.43 30.48
C ARG A 121 42.03 2.20 31.39
N GLY A 122 42.02 1.06 30.71
CA GLY A 122 42.37 -0.22 31.35
C GLY A 122 42.74 -1.30 30.35
N GLY A 123 43.69 -1.03 29.46
CA GLY A 123 44.23 -2.04 28.56
C GLY A 123 45.06 -3.12 29.27
N ARG A 124 44.98 -4.33 28.69
CA ARG A 124 45.97 -5.42 28.69
C ARG A 124 46.18 -6.18 30.01
N ARG A 125 45.80 -7.45 30.02
CA ARG A 125 46.69 -8.58 29.64
C ARG A 125 45.90 -9.87 29.46
#